data_AF-A0A6P5EXQ5-F1
#
_entry.id   AF-A0A6P5EXQ5-F1
#
_cell.length_a   1.000
_cell.length_b   1.000
_cell.length_c   1.000
_cell.angle_alpha   90.00
_cell.angle_beta   90.00
_cell.angle_gamma   90.00
#
_symmetry.space_group_name_H-M   'P 1'
#
loop_
_entity.id
_entity.type
_entity.pdbx_description
1 polymer ?
#
loop_
_entity_poly.entity_id
_entity_poly.type
_entity_poly.pdbx_seq_one_letter_code
_entity_poly.pdbx_strand_id
1 'polypeptide(L)'
;MDDDRLNSPSSSAVTLEVLGHRLHIAQDPNSKHLGTTVWDASMVFVKYLEKNCRKGRFSPSKLKGKRVIELGAGCGLAGLGMALLGCDVITTDQVEVLPLLMRNVERNTSWILQANSDSANHFMQLLLAQFRLRSWTGEIKSTLNLLDLHLITLLALMLFIQSIYWNH
;
A
#
# COMPACT_ATOMS: atom_id res chain seq x y z
N MET A 1 7.71 -29.08 5.48
CA MET A 1 6.52 -28.23 5.66
C MET A 1 7.05 -26.82 5.70
N ASP A 2 6.69 -26.00 4.71
CA ASP A 2 7.26 -24.65 4.54
C ASP A 2 6.69 -23.70 5.60
N ASP A 3 7.34 -23.67 6.77
CA ASP A 3 6.99 -22.79 7.89
C ASP A 3 7.32 -21.30 7.63
N ASP A 4 7.92 -20.97 6.47
CA ASP A 4 8.38 -19.63 6.12
C ASP A 4 7.36 -18.78 5.32
N ARG A 5 6.18 -19.32 5.00
CA ARG A 5 5.14 -18.57 4.27
C ARG A 5 4.33 -17.68 5.22
N LEU A 6 4.67 -16.38 5.24
CA LEU A 6 3.94 -15.33 5.96
C LEU A 6 2.47 -15.17 5.51
N ASN A 7 2.12 -15.64 4.31
CA ASN A 7 0.77 -15.67 3.80
C ASN A 7 0.38 -17.07 3.31
N SER A 8 -0.70 -17.61 3.88
CA SER A 8 -1.32 -18.84 3.40
C SER A 8 -2.38 -18.50 2.34
N PRO A 9 -2.40 -19.15 1.18
CA PRO A 9 -3.34 -18.87 0.10
C PRO A 9 -4.82 -19.14 0.47
N SER A 10 -5.09 -19.80 1.60
CA SER A 10 -6.45 -20.06 2.10
C SER A 10 -6.87 -19.17 3.27
N SER A 11 -5.98 -18.29 3.76
CA SER A 11 -6.28 -17.46 4.93
C SER A 11 -7.13 -16.25 4.57
N SER A 12 -8.18 -16.00 5.35
CA SER A 12 -9.01 -14.79 5.26
C SER A 12 -8.39 -13.56 5.93
N ALA A 13 -7.22 -13.70 6.54
CA ALA A 13 -6.49 -12.57 7.10
C ALA A 13 -4.97 -12.85 7.21
N VAL A 14 -4.19 -11.78 7.16
CA VAL A 14 -2.76 -11.76 7.51
C VAL A 14 -2.59 -10.80 8.68
N THR A 15 -1.78 -11.20 9.65
CA THR A 15 -1.35 -10.33 10.74
C THR A 15 0.15 -10.19 10.67
N LEU A 16 0.64 -8.95 10.62
CA LEU A 16 2.06 -8.70 10.50
C LEU A 16 2.48 -7.51 11.37
N GLU A 17 3.65 -7.61 11.96
CA GLU A 17 4.29 -6.49 12.63
C GLU A 17 5.03 -5.64 11.59
N VAL A 18 4.75 -4.34 11.54
CA VAL A 18 5.38 -3.37 10.64
C VAL A 18 5.67 -2.12 11.45
N LEU A 19 6.94 -1.72 11.51
CA LEU A 19 7.39 -0.51 12.20
C LEU A 19 6.98 -0.49 13.68
N GLY A 20 6.91 -1.67 14.32
CA GLY A 20 6.45 -1.83 15.71
C GLY A 20 4.92 -1.80 15.89
N HIS A 21 4.15 -1.79 14.80
CA HIS A 21 2.69 -1.83 14.83
C HIS A 21 2.17 -3.16 14.27
N ARG A 22 1.19 -3.75 14.95
CA ARG A 22 0.57 -5.01 14.52
C ARG A 22 -0.59 -4.73 13.57
N LEU A 23 -0.32 -4.82 12.27
CA LEU A 23 -1.32 -4.63 11.23
C LEU A 23 -2.15 -5.90 11.04
N HIS A 24 -3.47 -5.72 10.93
CA HIS A 24 -4.43 -6.78 10.63
C HIS A 24 -5.07 -6.53 9.27
N ILE A 25 -4.74 -7.38 8.30
CA ILE A 25 -5.14 -7.24 6.91
C ILE A 25 -6.11 -8.36 6.55
N ALA A 26 -7.36 -8.02 6.24
CA ALA A 26 -8.34 -8.97 5.74
C ALA A 26 -8.06 -9.31 4.26
N GLN A 27 -8.33 -10.57 3.91
CA GLN A 27 -8.21 -11.13 2.58
C GLN A 27 -9.52 -11.85 2.20
N ASP A 28 -9.78 -11.95 0.91
CA ASP A 28 -10.76 -12.86 0.35
C ASP A 28 -10.09 -13.70 -0.75
N PRO A 29 -9.55 -14.89 -0.41
CA PRO A 29 -8.91 -15.77 -1.39
C PRO A 29 -9.92 -16.44 -2.34
N ASN A 30 -11.22 -16.38 -2.04
CA ASN A 30 -12.28 -16.98 -2.87
C ASN A 30 -12.90 -15.97 -3.84
N SER A 31 -12.53 -14.69 -3.75
CA SER A 31 -12.98 -13.65 -4.67
C SER A 31 -12.43 -13.88 -6.08
N LYS A 32 -13.20 -13.46 -7.08
CA LYS A 32 -12.79 -13.50 -8.50
C LYS A 32 -11.82 -12.38 -8.88
N HIS A 33 -11.55 -11.45 -7.96
CA HIS A 33 -10.70 -10.28 -8.17
C HIS A 33 -9.32 -10.51 -7.56
N LEU A 34 -8.27 -10.30 -8.34
CA LEU A 34 -6.88 -10.55 -7.94
C LEU A 34 -6.35 -9.59 -6.85
N GLY A 35 -7.07 -8.49 -6.57
CA GLY A 35 -6.71 -7.51 -5.55
C GLY A 35 -7.18 -7.86 -4.13
N THR A 36 -7.76 -9.03 -3.89
CA THR A 36 -8.34 -9.37 -2.58
C THR A 36 -7.43 -10.20 -1.66
N THR A 37 -6.20 -10.48 -2.07
CA THR A 37 -5.18 -11.13 -1.23
C THR A 37 -3.94 -10.24 -1.11
N VAL A 38 -3.20 -10.40 -0.02
CA VAL A 38 -1.93 -9.72 0.22
C VAL A 38 -0.87 -10.34 -0.68
N TRP A 39 -0.26 -9.50 -1.51
CA TRP A 39 0.80 -9.90 -2.42
C TRP A 39 2.15 -9.91 -1.71
N ASP A 40 2.99 -10.91 -2.01
CA ASP A 40 4.35 -11.03 -1.45
C ASP A 40 5.17 -9.75 -1.68
N ALA A 41 5.00 -9.08 -2.82
CA ALA A 41 5.67 -7.82 -3.12
C ALA A 41 5.35 -6.72 -2.09
N SER A 42 4.10 -6.63 -1.63
CA SER A 42 3.70 -5.65 -0.61
C SER A 42 4.33 -5.97 0.76
N MET A 43 4.46 -7.25 1.10
CA MET A 43 5.15 -7.70 2.32
C MET A 43 6.66 -7.40 2.27
N VAL A 44 7.31 -7.70 1.15
CA VAL A 44 8.73 -7.38 0.92
C VAL A 44 8.96 -5.87 1.02
N PHE A 45 8.07 -5.07 0.42
CA PHE A 45 8.18 -3.62 0.45
C PHE A 45 8.07 -3.05 1.88
N VAL A 46 7.06 -3.44 2.66
CA VAL A 46 6.94 -2.92 4.04
C VAL A 46 8.09 -3.37 4.94
N LYS A 47 8.64 -4.57 4.72
CA LYS A 47 9.83 -5.04 5.43
C LYS A 47 11.10 -4.31 5.00
N TYR A 48 11.19 -3.94 3.72
CA TYR A 48 12.25 -3.05 3.25
C TYR A 48 12.15 -1.67 3.93
N LEU A 49 10.96 -1.08 4.03
CA LEU A 49 10.73 0.18 4.74
C LEU A 49 11.16 0.07 6.21
N GLU A 50 10.73 -0.97 6.91
CA GLU A 50 11.07 -1.24 8.32
C GLU A 50 12.58 -1.34 8.54
N LYS A 51 13.29 -2.05 7.66
CA LYS A 51 14.76 -2.17 7.73
C LYS A 51 15.49 -0.85 7.48
N ASN A 52 14.92 0.02 6.65
CA ASN A 52 15.56 1.26 6.18
C ASN A 52 15.00 2.54 6.81
N CYS A 53 14.04 2.46 7.74
CA CYS A 53 13.41 3.65 8.33
C CYS A 53 14.33 4.41 9.31
N ARG A 54 15.37 3.77 9.85
CA ARG A 54 16.23 4.41 10.87
C ARG A 54 17.26 5.38 10.28
N LYS A 55 17.61 5.26 9.00
CA LYS A 55 18.63 6.08 8.31
C LYS A 55 18.32 6.18 6.82
N GLY A 56 18.67 7.30 6.18
CA GLY A 56 18.58 7.43 4.73
C GLY A 56 17.35 8.23 4.28
N ARG A 57 16.76 7.87 3.13
CA ARG A 57 15.62 8.60 2.52
C ARG A 57 14.26 8.19 3.08
N PHE A 58 14.16 6.99 3.65
CA PHE A 58 12.91 6.44 4.20
C PHE A 58 12.73 6.72 5.70
N SER A 59 13.48 7.67 6.26
CA SER A 59 13.31 8.02 7.67
C SER A 59 12.00 8.78 7.89
N PRO A 60 11.27 8.53 9.00
CA PRO A 60 10.04 9.26 9.31
C PRO A 60 10.23 10.79 9.25
N SER A 61 11.36 11.30 9.73
CA SER A 61 11.71 12.72 9.67
C SER A 61 11.75 13.34 8.26
N LYS A 62 11.99 12.53 7.21
CA LYS A 62 12.04 12.98 5.81
C LYS A 62 10.75 12.70 5.05
N LEU A 63 9.99 11.73 5.52
CA LEU A 63 8.74 11.27 4.90
C LEU A 63 7.49 11.90 5.50
N LYS A 64 7.57 12.44 6.72
CA LYS A 64 6.44 13.12 7.38
C LYS A 64 5.84 14.21 6.47
N GLY A 65 4.54 14.13 6.21
CA GLY A 65 3.79 15.05 5.35
C GLY A 65 4.07 14.93 3.85
N LYS A 66 4.83 13.92 3.41
CA LYS A 66 5.01 13.66 1.97
C LYS A 66 3.74 13.02 1.42
N ARG A 67 3.25 13.56 0.31
CA ARG A 67 2.11 12.99 -0.42
C ARG A 67 2.54 11.76 -1.19
N VAL A 68 1.84 10.65 -1.00
CA VAL A 68 2.09 9.36 -1.65
C VAL A 68 0.81 8.91 -2.32
N ILE A 69 0.91 8.38 -3.55
CA ILE A 69 -0.18 7.67 -4.21
C ILE A 69 0.22 6.21 -4.44
N GLU A 70 -0.64 5.29 -4.01
CA GLU A 70 -0.52 3.85 -4.26
C GLU A 70 -1.54 3.44 -5.33
N LEU A 71 -1.06 2.83 -6.42
CA LEU A 71 -1.90 2.32 -7.49
C LEU A 71 -1.93 0.79 -7.43
N GLY A 72 -3.14 0.21 -7.50
CA GLY A 72 -3.30 -1.25 -7.39
C GLY A 72 -2.94 -1.75 -5.99
N ALA A 73 -3.52 -1.12 -4.98
CA ALA A 73 -3.22 -1.35 -3.58
C ALA A 73 -3.58 -2.75 -3.07
N GLY A 74 -4.54 -3.41 -3.71
CA GLY A 74 -5.11 -4.67 -3.25
C GLY A 74 -5.66 -4.53 -1.84
N CYS A 75 -5.04 -5.25 -0.89
CA CYS A 75 -5.37 -5.15 0.52
C CYS A 75 -4.84 -3.89 1.24
N GLY A 76 -4.03 -3.05 0.59
CA GLY A 76 -3.55 -1.76 1.11
C GLY A 76 -2.30 -1.81 1.98
N LEU A 77 -1.57 -2.94 2.00
CA LEU A 77 -0.47 -3.12 2.94
C LEU A 77 0.70 -2.12 2.70
N ALA A 78 1.08 -1.88 1.45
CA ALA A 78 2.19 -0.99 1.15
C ALA A 78 1.84 0.48 1.48
N GLY A 79 0.63 0.93 1.16
CA GLY A 79 0.11 2.23 1.57
C GLY A 79 0.08 2.41 3.08
N LEU A 80 -0.40 1.42 3.83
CA LEU A 80 -0.37 1.44 5.30
C LEU A 80 1.06 1.58 5.85
N GLY A 81 2.03 0.86 5.28
CA GLY A 81 3.44 0.98 5.66
C GLY A 81 4.00 2.39 5.46
N MET A 82 3.66 3.05 4.36
CA MET A 82 4.04 4.45 4.11
C MET A 82 3.35 5.42 5.06
N ALA A 83 2.08 5.19 5.39
CA ALA A 83 1.34 6.01 6.35
C ALA A 83 1.92 5.93 7.77
N LEU A 84 2.41 4.75 8.18
CA LEU A 84 3.13 4.57 9.44
C LEU A 84 4.47 5.32 9.50
N LEU A 85 5.06 5.67 8.35
CA LEU A 85 6.23 6.56 8.27
C LEU A 85 5.85 8.06 8.24
N GLY A 86 4.57 8.37 8.32
CA GLY A 86 4.02 9.72 8.39
C GLY A 86 3.72 10.37 7.04
N CYS A 87 3.67 9.59 5.96
CA CYS A 87 3.21 10.10 4.67
C CYS A 87 1.69 10.34 4.64
N ASP A 88 1.27 11.30 3.83
CA ASP A 88 -0.13 11.52 3.46
C ASP A 88 -0.44 10.62 2.25
N VAL A 89 -1.02 9.45 2.52
CA VAL A 89 -1.19 8.38 1.51
C VAL A 89 -2.60 8.40 0.92
N ILE A 90 -2.67 8.40 -0.41
CA ILE A 90 -3.86 8.08 -1.19
C ILE A 90 -3.67 6.69 -1.77
N THR A 91 -4.52 5.74 -1.38
CA THR A 91 -4.48 4.36 -1.86
C THR A 91 -5.62 4.09 -2.83
N THR A 92 -5.33 3.43 -3.95
CA THR A 92 -6.28 3.28 -5.07
C THR A 92 -6.26 1.86 -5.63
N ASP A 93 -7.43 1.40 -6.10
CA ASP A 93 -7.59 0.12 -6.80
C ASP A 93 -8.86 0.16 -7.69
N GLN A 94 -9.18 -0.96 -8.34
CA GLN A 94 -10.42 -1.18 -9.05
C GLN A 94 -11.62 -1.17 -8.09
N VAL A 95 -12.78 -0.76 -8.60
CA VAL A 95 -14.00 -0.53 -7.81
C VAL A 95 -14.39 -1.74 -6.97
N GLU A 96 -14.17 -2.94 -7.51
CA GLU A 96 -14.51 -4.21 -6.89
C GLU A 96 -13.62 -4.56 -5.70
N VAL A 97 -12.40 -3.99 -5.63
CA VAL A 97 -11.43 -4.21 -4.56
C VAL A 97 -11.58 -3.17 -3.44
N LEU A 98 -12.09 -1.97 -3.78
CA LEU A 98 -12.23 -0.86 -2.83
C LEU A 98 -12.93 -1.22 -1.51
N PRO A 99 -14.02 -2.01 -1.46
CA PRO A 99 -14.67 -2.36 -0.20
C PRO A 99 -13.74 -3.08 0.79
N LEU A 100 -12.88 -3.97 0.29
CA LEU A 100 -11.90 -4.68 1.12
C LEU A 100 -10.77 -3.75 1.54
N LEU A 101 -10.25 -2.96 0.60
CA LEU A 101 -9.20 -1.97 0.86
C LEU A 101 -9.62 -0.98 1.94
N MET A 102 -10.82 -0.41 1.83
CA MET A 102 -11.37 0.53 2.82
C MET A 102 -11.46 -0.10 4.21
N ARG A 103 -11.99 -1.33 4.31
CA ARG A 103 -12.06 -2.07 5.57
C ARG A 103 -10.68 -2.25 6.22
N ASN A 104 -9.66 -2.54 5.42
CA ASN A 104 -8.29 -2.71 5.91
C ASN A 104 -7.69 -1.39 6.39
N VAL A 105 -7.92 -0.29 5.67
CA VAL A 105 -7.48 1.04 6.08
C VAL A 105 -8.14 1.44 7.41
N GLU A 106 -9.47 1.35 7.49
CA GLU A 106 -10.25 1.70 8.69
C GLU A 106 -9.77 0.91 9.92
N ARG A 107 -9.59 -0.40 9.76
CA ARG A 107 -9.14 -1.29 10.85
C ARG A 107 -7.78 -0.92 11.43
N ASN A 108 -6.90 -0.33 10.62
CA ASN A 108 -5.51 -0.03 11.01
C ASN A 108 -5.25 1.46 11.25
N THR A 109 -6.27 2.32 11.12
CA THR A 109 -6.14 3.78 11.23
C THR A 109 -5.65 4.21 12.62
N SER A 110 -6.03 3.51 13.69
CA SER A 110 -5.59 3.83 15.06
C SER A 110 -4.07 3.78 15.21
N TRP A 111 -3.39 2.85 14.55
CA TRP A 111 -1.92 2.76 14.55
C TRP A 111 -1.27 3.95 13.86
N ILE A 112 -1.85 4.39 12.74
CA ILE A 112 -1.37 5.55 11.97
C ILE A 112 -1.51 6.83 12.80
N LEU A 113 -2.63 7.00 13.51
CA LEU A 113 -2.84 8.16 14.37
C LEU A 113 -1.85 8.19 15.55
N GLN A 114 -1.57 7.04 16.15
CA GLN A 114 -0.56 6.93 17.22
C GLN A 114 0.86 7.22 16.72
N ALA A 115 1.20 6.77 15.52
CA ALA A 115 2.50 7.03 14.90
C ALA A 115 2.72 8.52 14.55
N ASN A 116 1.63 9.30 14.37
CA ASN A 116 1.66 10.67 13.83
C ASN A 116 1.13 11.73 14.81
N SER A 117 1.40 11.58 16.11
CA SER A 117 0.82 12.38 17.21
C SER A 117 0.89 13.92 17.10
N ASP A 118 1.76 14.50 16.26
CA ASP A 118 1.84 15.97 16.07
C ASP A 118 0.97 16.53 14.93
N SER A 119 0.37 15.68 14.11
CA SER A 119 -0.39 16.08 12.91
C SER A 119 -1.85 15.61 13.03
N ALA A 120 -2.53 16.04 14.10
CA ALA A 120 -3.93 15.68 14.38
C ALA A 120 -4.95 16.17 13.34
N ASN A 121 -4.52 16.85 12.28
CA ASN A 121 -5.32 17.14 11.10
C ASN A 121 -4.43 16.89 9.89
N HIS A 122 -4.54 15.76 9.19
CA HIS A 122 -4.32 15.65 7.73
C HIS A 122 -4.95 14.34 7.26
N PHE A 123 -6.25 14.48 6.99
CA PHE A 123 -7.14 13.63 6.20
C PHE A 123 -6.46 12.40 5.54
N MET A 124 -6.72 11.21 6.09
CA MET A 124 -6.82 9.98 5.29
C MET A 124 -8.03 10.16 4.36
N GLN A 125 -7.87 11.02 3.35
CA GLN A 125 -8.86 11.20 2.31
C GLN A 125 -8.62 10.01 1.38
N LEU A 126 -9.42 8.96 1.60
CA LEU A 126 -9.72 7.97 0.57
C LEU A 126 -10.34 8.73 -0.61
N LEU A 127 -9.49 9.37 -1.42
CA LEU A 127 -9.92 9.81 -2.73
C LEU A 127 -9.98 8.53 -3.56
N LEU A 128 -11.16 7.91 -3.58
CA LEU A 128 -11.48 6.77 -4.41
C LEU A 128 -11.39 7.20 -5.88
N ALA A 129 -10.18 7.22 -6.44
CA ALA A 129 -9.99 7.40 -7.87
C ALA A 129 -10.32 6.06 -8.55
N GLN A 130 -11.49 6.00 -9.18
CA GLN A 130 -11.87 4.87 -10.02
C GLN A 130 -11.03 4.92 -11.31
N PHE A 131 -10.00 4.08 -11.43
CA PHE A 131 -9.36 3.87 -12.72
C PHE A 131 -10.17 2.84 -13.52
N ARG A 132 -11.03 3.33 -14.42
CA ARG A 132 -11.60 2.49 -15.47
C ARG A 132 -10.49 2.23 -16.49
N LEU A 133 -10.03 0.99 -16.62
CA LEU A 133 -8.94 0.55 -17.53
C LEU A 133 -9.11 0.92 -19.03
N ARG A 134 -10.22 1.56 -19.43
CA ARG A 134 -10.54 1.87 -20.84
C ARG A 134 -10.03 3.21 -21.38
N SER A 135 -9.43 4.09 -20.58
CA SER A 135 -8.93 5.39 -21.07
C SER A 135 -7.56 5.74 -20.49
N TRP A 136 -6.56 4.98 -20.93
CA TRP A 136 -5.13 5.16 -20.62
C TRP A 136 -4.47 6.24 -21.49
N THR A 137 -5.06 7.43 -21.67
CA THR A 137 -4.41 8.50 -22.46
C THR A 137 -4.82 9.90 -21.99
N GLY A 138 -3.89 10.63 -21.36
CA GLY A 138 -4.01 12.08 -21.14
C GLY A 138 -3.79 12.52 -19.69
N GLU A 139 -4.77 12.28 -18.82
CA GLU A 139 -4.83 12.87 -17.46
C GLU A 139 -3.69 12.38 -16.54
N ILE A 140 -3.26 11.13 -16.70
CA ILE A 140 -2.16 10.54 -15.90
C ILE A 140 -0.83 11.25 -16.17
N LYS A 141 -0.55 11.71 -17.41
CA LYS A 141 0.70 12.43 -17.69
C LYS A 141 0.79 13.74 -16.90
N SER A 142 -0.34 14.43 -16.72
CA SER A 142 -0.39 15.67 -15.92
C SER A 142 -0.24 15.41 -14.42
N THR A 143 -0.78 14.29 -13.93
CA THR A 143 -0.73 13.91 -12.51
C THR A 143 0.64 13.32 -12.12
N LEU A 144 1.27 12.53 -13.00
CA LEU A 144 2.62 11.99 -12.82
C LEU A 144 3.70 13.08 -12.88
N ASN A 145 3.50 14.14 -13.66
CA ASN A 145 4.43 15.27 -13.70
C ASN A 145 4.47 16.08 -12.38
N LEU A 146 3.50 15.88 -11.47
CA LEU A 146 3.42 16.50 -10.15
C LEU A 146 3.99 15.62 -9.02
N LEU A 147 4.42 14.40 -9.34
CA LEU A 147 4.96 13.43 -8.38
C LEU A 147 6.48 13.33 -8.53
N ASP A 148 7.19 13.31 -7.39
CA ASP A 148 8.64 13.15 -7.34
C ASP A 148 9.09 11.89 -8.11
N LEU A 149 10.18 11.98 -8.88
CA LEU A 149 10.74 10.92 -9.73
C LEU A 149 10.97 9.59 -8.97
N HIS A 150 11.11 9.65 -7.65
CA HIS A 150 11.29 8.52 -6.75
C HIS A 150 10.02 7.68 -6.49
N LEU A 151 8.82 8.27 -6.60
CA LEU A 151 7.56 7.52 -6.45
C LEU A 151 7.25 6.68 -7.72
N ILE A 152 7.61 7.23 -8.88
CA ILE A 152 7.43 6.59 -10.19
C ILE A 152 8.29 5.32 -10.29
N THR A 153 9.46 5.29 -9.66
CA THR A 153 10.37 4.13 -9.68
C THR A 153 9.85 2.95 -8.85
N LEU A 154 9.16 3.21 -7.73
CA LEU A 154 8.53 2.16 -6.91
C LEU A 154 7.31 1.55 -7.62
N LEU A 155 6.52 2.38 -8.29
CA LEU A 155 5.44 1.97 -9.18
C LEU A 155 5.94 1.11 -10.34
N ALA A 156 7.04 1.52 -10.98
CA ALA A 156 7.67 0.74 -12.04
C ALA A 156 8.21 -0.60 -11.53
N LEU A 157 8.75 -0.66 -10.30
CA LEU A 157 9.23 -1.90 -9.70
C LEU A 157 8.06 -2.86 -9.36
N MET A 158 6.94 -2.35 -8.85
CA MET A 158 5.74 -3.16 -8.60
C MET A 158 5.14 -3.70 -9.91
N LEU A 159 5.04 -2.86 -10.94
CA LEU A 159 4.57 -3.27 -12.27
C LEU A 159 5.55 -4.24 -12.96
N PHE A 160 6.85 -4.05 -12.78
CA PHE A 160 7.88 -4.96 -13.30
C PHE A 160 7.83 -6.33 -12.61
N ILE A 161 7.64 -6.35 -11.28
CA ILE A 161 7.41 -7.61 -10.54
C ILE A 161 6.10 -8.26 -11.01
N GLN A 162 5.02 -7.49 -11.19
CA GLN A 162 3.76 -8.01 -11.75
C GLN A 162 3.94 -8.60 -13.16
N SER A 163 4.75 -7.98 -14.03
CA SER A 163 5.05 -8.47 -15.38
C SER A 163 5.89 -9.75 -15.41
N ILE A 164 6.70 -9.99 -14.38
CA ILE A 164 7.50 -11.22 -14.24
C ILE A 164 6.62 -12.39 -13.77
N TYR A 165 5.65 -12.14 -12.90
CA TYR A 165 4.78 -13.19 -12.35
C TYR A 165 3.57 -13.55 -13.24
N TRP A 166 3.26 -12.76 -14.27
CA TRP A 166 2.13 -13.00 -15.18
C TRP A 166 2.50 -13.64 -16.54
N ASN A 167 3.78 -13.97 -16.77
CA ASN A 167 4.26 -14.59 -18.00
C ASN A 167 4.63 -16.08 -17.87
N HIS A 168 4.14 -16.77 -16.84
CA HIS A 168 4.23 -18.23 -16.72
C HIS A 168 2.91 -18.86 -16.30
#